data_AF-A0A661RPC8-F1
#
_entry.id   AF-A0A661RPC8-F1
#
_cell.length_a   1.000
_cell.length_b   1.000
_cell.length_c   1.000
_cell.angle_alpha   90.00
_cell.angle_beta   90.00
_cell.angle_gamma   90.00
#
_symmetry.space_group_name_H-M   'P 1'
#
loop_
_entity.id
_entity.type
_entity.pdbx_description
1 polymer ?
#
loop_
_entity_poly.entity_id
_entity_poly.type
_entity_poly.pdbx_seq_one_letter_code
_entity_poly.pdbx_strand_id
1 'polypeptide(L)'
;IATTICSINLHELKDLVSFAKTHRILISFQLYQNDAHLAASDSALSPTAEEIEPVINELCEMKKTGYPIANSREYLQSLPEYLRRGEWTNLPVCLAPLLEICIGETLNILPCWGKDMIVGNLRKTSLREIWYSPRFQEIRETLRNCRNCALSCHFENSQRNLLD
;
A
#
# COMPACT_ATOMS: atom_id res chain seq x y z
N ILE A 1 -10.56 -6.80 -9.05
CA ILE A 1 -11.18 -6.26 -7.82
C ILE A 1 -10.07 -5.88 -6.87
N ALA A 2 -10.12 -4.69 -6.30
CA ALA A 2 -9.27 -4.31 -5.18
C ALA A 2 -10.16 -4.24 -3.94
N THR A 3 -9.76 -4.92 -2.87
CA THR A 3 -10.53 -5.04 -1.63
C THR A 3 -9.68 -4.60 -0.44
N THR A 4 -10.27 -3.82 0.44
CA THR A 4 -9.64 -3.47 1.72
C THR A 4 -9.89 -4.55 2.75
N ILE A 5 -8.84 -5.07 3.40
CA ILE A 5 -8.95 -5.99 4.53
C ILE A 5 -9.25 -5.18 5.79
N CYS A 6 -10.37 -5.45 6.44
CA CYS A 6 -10.75 -4.87 7.71
C CYS A 6 -11.42 -5.91 8.61
N SER A 7 -11.53 -5.66 9.91
CA SER A 7 -12.05 -6.63 10.88
C SER A 7 -13.42 -7.20 10.51
N ILE A 8 -14.27 -6.39 9.88
CA ILE A 8 -15.64 -6.77 9.52
C ILE A 8 -15.74 -7.73 8.33
N ASN A 9 -14.73 -7.80 7.46
CA ASN A 9 -14.79 -8.62 6.23
C ASN A 9 -13.78 -9.76 6.17
N LEU A 10 -13.00 -9.97 7.24
CA LEU A 10 -11.97 -11.02 7.30
C LEU A 10 -12.50 -12.41 6.91
N HIS A 11 -13.70 -12.75 7.40
CA HIS A 11 -14.30 -14.06 7.20
C HIS A 11 -14.82 -14.29 5.76
N GLU A 12 -14.97 -13.23 4.98
CA GLU A 12 -15.51 -13.25 3.61
C GLU A 12 -14.41 -13.24 2.54
N LEU A 13 -13.14 -12.99 2.90
CA LEU A 13 -12.08 -12.80 1.91
C LEU A 13 -11.90 -14.02 0.99
N LYS A 14 -12.02 -15.24 1.52
CA LYS A 14 -11.96 -16.48 0.72
C LYS A 14 -13.12 -16.61 -0.27
N ASP A 15 -14.30 -16.09 0.08
CA ASP A 15 -15.48 -16.12 -0.77
C ASP A 15 -15.31 -15.11 -1.91
N LEU A 16 -14.71 -13.95 -1.63
CA LEU A 16 -14.29 -12.99 -2.65
C LEU A 16 -13.25 -13.57 -3.61
N VAL A 17 -12.29 -14.35 -3.11
CA VAL A 17 -11.32 -15.06 -3.97
C VAL A 17 -12.02 -16.11 -4.85
N SER A 18 -12.98 -16.85 -4.29
CA SER A 18 -13.77 -17.85 -5.04
C SER A 18 -14.65 -17.20 -6.10
N PHE A 19 -15.26 -16.06 -5.79
CA PHE A 19 -15.98 -15.21 -6.73
C PHE A 19 -15.04 -14.76 -7.86
N ALA A 20 -13.86 -14.22 -7.52
CA ALA A 20 -12.88 -13.76 -8.50
C ALA A 20 -12.44 -14.87 -9.47
N LYS A 21 -12.22 -16.10 -8.96
CA LYS A 21 -11.93 -17.28 -9.77
C LYS A 21 -13.08 -17.63 -10.71
N THR A 22 -14.31 -17.70 -10.21
CA THR A 22 -15.51 -18.01 -11.00
C THR A 22 -15.69 -17.03 -12.16
N HIS A 23 -15.45 -15.74 -11.89
CA HIS A 23 -15.59 -14.67 -12.88
C HIS A 23 -14.31 -14.40 -13.69
N ARG A 24 -13.24 -15.17 -13.48
CA ARG A 24 -11.95 -15.02 -14.18
C ARG A 24 -11.36 -13.61 -14.09
N ILE A 25 -11.43 -13.01 -12.91
CA ILE A 25 -10.89 -11.68 -12.62
C ILE A 25 -9.80 -11.78 -11.55
N LEU A 26 -8.81 -10.89 -11.62
CA LEU A 26 -7.80 -10.76 -10.57
C LEU A 26 -8.39 -10.07 -9.34
N ILE A 27 -8.00 -10.53 -8.16
CA ILE A 27 -8.30 -9.88 -6.88
C ILE A 27 -7.01 -9.46 -6.18
N SER A 28 -6.99 -8.23 -5.67
CA SER A 28 -5.95 -7.71 -4.80
C SER A 28 -6.54 -7.27 -3.47
N PHE A 29 -5.70 -7.37 -2.44
CA PHE A 29 -6.00 -6.99 -1.08
C PHE A 29 -5.08 -5.85 -0.64
N GLN A 30 -5.64 -4.96 0.16
CA GLN A 30 -4.93 -3.88 0.83
C GLN A 30 -5.36 -3.85 2.28
N LEU A 31 -4.42 -3.82 3.22
CA LEU A 31 -4.78 -3.68 4.63
C LEU A 31 -5.43 -2.31 4.90
N TYR A 32 -6.49 -2.30 5.69
CA TYR A 32 -7.01 -1.07 6.28
C TYR A 32 -5.94 -0.47 7.18
N GLN A 33 -5.43 0.70 6.79
CA GLN A 33 -4.49 1.46 7.59
C GLN A 33 -5.24 2.59 8.29
N ASN A 34 -5.23 2.56 9.62
CA ASN A 34 -5.74 3.65 10.43
C ASN A 34 -4.77 4.85 10.30
N ASP A 35 -5.19 5.90 9.58
CA ASP A 35 -4.39 7.11 9.44
C ASP A 35 -4.58 8.01 10.67
N ALA A 36 -3.49 8.34 11.35
CA ALA A 36 -3.50 9.27 12.48
C ALA A 36 -4.07 10.65 12.11
N HIS A 37 -4.05 11.04 10.84
CA HIS A 37 -4.64 12.28 10.33
C HIS A 37 -6.17 12.22 10.16
N LEU A 38 -6.79 11.02 10.12
CA LEU A 38 -8.24 10.82 9.89
C LEU A 38 -9.03 10.43 11.15
N ALA A 39 -8.40 10.57 12.33
CA ALA A 39 -8.98 10.43 13.66
C ALA A 39 -9.25 9.01 14.20
N ALA A 40 -9.19 8.93 15.53
CA ALA A 40 -9.29 7.75 16.38
C ALA A 40 -10.64 6.99 16.33
N SER A 41 -11.58 7.35 15.45
CA SER A 41 -12.94 6.78 15.41
C SER A 41 -13.03 5.39 14.77
N ASP A 42 -12.08 5.05 13.91
CA ASP A 42 -12.21 3.89 13.01
C ASP A 42 -11.19 2.77 13.33
N SER A 43 -10.59 2.81 14.52
CA SER A 43 -9.65 1.79 15.00
C SER A 43 -10.29 0.39 15.04
N ALA A 44 -11.61 0.32 15.25
CA ALA A 44 -12.39 -0.92 15.22
C ALA A 44 -12.39 -1.62 13.86
N LEU A 45 -12.06 -0.92 12.77
CA LEU A 45 -11.92 -1.52 11.43
C LEU A 45 -10.55 -2.16 11.20
N SER A 46 -9.54 -1.81 12.01
CA SER A 46 -8.22 -2.42 11.91
C SER A 46 -8.24 -3.81 12.55
N PRO A 47 -7.92 -4.88 11.81
CA PRO A 47 -7.79 -6.19 12.41
C PRO A 47 -6.54 -6.25 13.27
N THR A 48 -6.55 -7.13 14.26
CA THR A 48 -5.36 -7.53 15.00
C THR A 48 -4.50 -8.49 14.18
N ALA A 49 -3.23 -8.66 14.58
CA ALA A 49 -2.35 -9.63 13.95
C ALA A 49 -2.87 -11.07 14.12
N GLU A 50 -3.46 -11.36 15.27
CA GLU A 50 -4.02 -12.66 15.63
C GLU A 50 -5.26 -13.01 14.79
N GLU A 51 -6.11 -12.01 14.50
CA GLU A 51 -7.30 -12.21 13.65
C GLU A 51 -6.94 -12.43 12.18
N ILE A 52 -5.95 -11.71 11.66
CA ILE A 52 -5.63 -11.72 10.23
C ILE A 52 -4.71 -12.88 9.83
N GLU A 53 -3.81 -13.33 10.72
CA GLU A 53 -2.82 -14.39 10.44
C GLU A 53 -3.42 -15.68 9.86
N PRO A 54 -4.48 -16.29 10.43
CA PRO A 54 -5.08 -17.49 9.83
C PRO A 54 -5.68 -17.21 8.44
N VAL A 55 -6.27 -16.03 8.24
CA VAL A 55 -6.87 -15.63 6.95
C VAL A 55 -5.78 -15.46 5.88
N ILE A 56 -4.66 -14.85 6.22
CA ILE A 56 -3.50 -14.70 5.34
C ILE A 56 -2.93 -16.06 4.94
N ASN A 57 -2.84 -17.00 5.89
CA ASN A 57 -2.38 -18.36 5.60
C ASN A 57 -3.32 -19.06 4.59
N GLU A 58 -4.64 -18.92 4.75
CA GLU A 58 -5.62 -19.44 3.80
C GLU A 58 -5.46 -18.81 2.41
N LEU A 59 -5.37 -17.48 2.32
CA LEU A 59 -5.16 -16.77 1.06
C LEU A 59 -3.85 -17.19 0.35
N CYS A 60 -2.78 -17.42 1.12
CA CYS A 60 -1.51 -17.91 0.56
C CYS A 60 -1.65 -19.30 -0.04
N GLU A 61 -2.36 -20.23 0.60
CA GLU A 61 -2.60 -21.57 0.05
C GLU A 61 -3.55 -21.53 -1.15
N MET A 62 -4.57 -20.68 -1.14
CA MET A 62 -5.41 -20.43 -2.32
C MET A 62 -4.57 -19.91 -3.50
N LYS A 63 -3.69 -18.93 -3.28
CA LYS A 63 -2.79 -18.44 -4.34
C LYS A 63 -1.90 -19.55 -4.89
N LYS A 64 -1.29 -20.34 -4.00
CA LYS A 64 -0.42 -21.48 -4.37
C LYS A 64 -1.15 -22.55 -5.19
N THR A 65 -2.44 -22.74 -4.97
CA THR A 65 -3.30 -23.67 -5.74
C THR A 65 -3.92 -23.04 -7.00
N GLY A 66 -3.48 -21.83 -7.38
CA GLY A 66 -3.83 -21.21 -8.66
C GLY A 66 -5.04 -20.28 -8.64
N TYR A 67 -5.51 -19.84 -7.47
CA TYR A 67 -6.52 -18.78 -7.39
C TYR A 67 -5.94 -17.41 -7.84
N PRO A 68 -6.77 -16.52 -8.40
CA PRO A 68 -6.31 -15.30 -9.10
C PRO A 68 -5.97 -14.14 -8.14
N ILE A 69 -5.19 -14.41 -7.09
CA ILE A 69 -4.74 -13.41 -6.12
C ILE A 69 -3.52 -12.69 -6.67
N ALA A 70 -3.62 -11.38 -6.88
CA ALA A 70 -2.60 -10.54 -7.50
C ALA A 70 -1.43 -10.23 -6.54
N ASN A 71 -1.69 -10.07 -5.25
CA ASN A 71 -0.66 -9.77 -4.25
C ASN A 71 0.46 -10.82 -4.24
N SER A 72 1.68 -10.39 -3.96
CA SER A 72 2.81 -11.26 -3.65
C SER A 72 2.57 -12.01 -2.34
N ARG A 73 3.16 -13.20 -2.21
CA ARG A 73 3.06 -13.98 -0.96
C ARG A 73 3.80 -13.25 0.15
N GLU A 74 4.92 -12.62 -0.20
CA GLU A 74 5.78 -11.85 0.69
C GLU A 74 5.01 -10.67 1.31
N TYR A 75 4.26 -9.91 0.51
CA TYR A 75 3.39 -8.86 1.03
C TYR A 75 2.35 -9.44 1.99
N LEU A 76 1.56 -10.43 1.56
CA LEU A 76 0.50 -11.00 2.38
C LEU A 76 1.03 -11.53 3.73
N GLN A 77 2.12 -12.30 3.71
CA GLN A 77 2.74 -12.89 4.90
C GLN A 77 3.34 -11.86 5.85
N SER A 78 3.71 -10.67 5.35
CA SER A 78 4.27 -9.60 6.18
C SER A 78 3.21 -8.80 6.95
N LEU A 79 1.92 -8.90 6.59
CA LEU A 79 0.84 -8.11 7.20
C LEU A 79 0.65 -8.33 8.71
N PRO A 80 0.66 -9.58 9.25
CA PRO A 80 0.56 -9.78 10.69
C PRO A 80 1.71 -9.12 11.46
N GLU A 81 2.94 -9.18 10.95
CA GLU A 81 4.09 -8.53 11.58
C GLU A 81 3.96 -7.00 11.56
N TYR A 82 3.53 -6.43 10.43
CA TYR A 82 3.24 -5.00 10.33
C TYR A 82 2.22 -4.55 11.37
N LEU A 83 1.12 -5.30 11.56
CA LEU A 83 0.11 -4.97 12.58
C LEU A 83 0.65 -5.03 14.01
N ARG A 84 1.60 -5.92 14.31
CA ARG A 84 2.26 -5.98 15.63
C ARG A 84 3.18 -4.81 15.89
N ARG A 85 3.84 -4.29 14.85
CA ARG A 85 4.92 -3.29 14.99
C ARG A 85 4.52 -1.87 14.62
N GLY A 86 3.51 -1.71 13.76
CA GLY A 86 3.15 -0.43 13.13
C GLY A 86 4.10 0.00 12.01
N GLU A 87 5.10 -0.82 11.67
CA GLU A 87 6.11 -0.54 10.65
C GLU A 87 6.59 -1.82 9.97
N TRP A 88 7.05 -1.69 8.72
CA TRP A 88 7.66 -2.78 7.98
C TRP A 88 9.11 -3.03 8.39
N THR A 89 9.43 -4.26 8.75
CA THR A 89 10.80 -4.71 9.07
C THR A 89 11.53 -5.31 7.88
N ASN A 90 10.80 -6.00 7.00
CA ASN A 90 11.36 -6.86 5.95
C ASN A 90 11.06 -6.37 4.52
N LEU A 91 10.38 -5.22 4.37
CA LEU A 91 10.08 -4.64 3.06
C LEU A 91 11.09 -3.53 2.68
N PRO A 92 11.44 -3.41 1.37
CA PRO A 92 12.45 -2.48 0.89
C PRO A 92 12.04 -1.02 1.04
N VAL A 93 12.99 -0.14 0.69
CA VAL A 93 12.85 1.32 0.55
C VAL A 93 11.51 1.70 -0.08
N CYS A 94 10.83 2.69 0.49
CA CYS A 94 9.62 3.25 -0.10
C CYS A 94 9.93 3.81 -1.50
N LEU A 95 9.30 3.25 -2.54
CA LEU A 95 9.53 3.66 -3.93
C LEU A 95 8.58 4.74 -4.42
N ALA A 96 7.53 5.07 -3.66
CA ALA A 96 6.57 6.11 -4.01
C ALA A 96 7.23 7.42 -4.51
N PRO A 97 8.19 8.04 -3.79
CA PRO A 97 8.77 9.31 -4.22
C PRO A 97 9.69 9.21 -5.47
N LEU A 98 9.91 7.99 -5.98
CA LEU A 98 10.70 7.70 -7.18
C LEU A 98 9.84 7.27 -8.37
N LEU A 99 8.68 6.64 -8.13
CA LEU A 99 7.85 6.05 -9.18
C LEU A 99 6.56 6.83 -9.44
N GLU A 100 6.15 7.70 -8.53
CA GLU A 100 4.92 8.45 -8.65
C GLU A 100 5.05 9.92 -8.23
N ILE A 101 4.03 10.67 -8.62
CA ILE A 101 3.72 12.02 -8.16
C ILE A 101 2.23 12.08 -7.88
N CYS A 102 1.84 12.76 -6.81
CA CYS A 102 0.43 13.07 -6.59
C CYS A 102 0.18 14.55 -6.91
N ILE A 103 -0.88 14.83 -7.65
CA ILE A 103 -1.29 16.19 -8.01
C ILE A 103 -2.59 16.48 -7.26
N GLY A 104 -2.52 17.37 -6.26
CA GLY A 104 -3.71 17.80 -5.51
C GLY A 104 -4.60 18.74 -6.33
N GLU A 105 -5.83 19.01 -5.87
CA GLU A 105 -6.78 19.84 -6.62
C GLU A 105 -6.32 21.29 -6.82
N THR A 106 -5.42 21.77 -5.94
CA THR A 106 -4.78 23.09 -6.03
C THR A 106 -3.57 23.12 -6.97
N LEU A 107 -3.28 22.00 -7.64
CA LEU A 107 -2.10 21.76 -8.48
C LEU A 107 -0.77 21.72 -7.70
N ASN A 108 -0.84 21.55 -6.38
CA ASN A 108 0.32 21.18 -5.58
C ASN A 108 0.77 19.76 -5.92
N ILE A 109 2.07 19.57 -6.09
CA ILE A 109 2.69 18.27 -6.25
C ILE A 109 3.10 17.75 -4.88
N LEU A 110 2.81 16.48 -4.61
CA LEU A 110 3.19 15.74 -3.42
C LEU A 110 4.02 14.51 -3.83
N PRO A 111 4.97 14.05 -2.99
CA PRO A 111 5.84 12.90 -3.27
C PRO A 111 5.12 11.55 -3.13
N CYS A 112 4.01 11.51 -2.38
CA CYS A 112 3.10 10.38 -2.24
C CYS A 112 1.79 10.89 -1.65
N TRP A 113 0.71 10.09 -1.76
CA TRP A 113 -0.61 10.49 -1.30
C TRP A 113 -0.72 10.64 0.23
N GLY A 114 0.02 9.83 0.99
CA GLY A 114 -0.04 9.79 2.45
C GLY A 114 0.82 10.84 3.17
N LYS A 115 1.34 11.86 2.48
CA LYS A 115 2.19 12.90 3.07
C LYS A 115 1.81 14.28 2.54
N ASP A 116 1.48 15.19 3.45
CA ASP A 116 1.28 16.61 3.14
C ASP A 116 2.63 17.35 3.03
N MET A 117 3.43 16.96 2.02
CA MET A 117 4.75 17.52 1.75
C MET A 117 4.76 18.12 0.35
N ILE A 118 4.26 19.35 0.21
CA ILE A 118 4.21 20.03 -1.10
C ILE A 118 5.63 20.19 -1.66
N VAL A 119 5.96 19.56 -2.79
CA VAL A 119 7.27 19.68 -3.47
C VAL A 119 7.30 20.79 -4.52
N GLY A 120 6.13 21.27 -4.97
CA GLY A 120 5.99 22.35 -5.95
C GLY A 120 4.53 22.58 -6.35
N ASN A 121 4.28 23.53 -7.26
CA ASN A 121 2.94 23.81 -7.79
C ASN A 121 2.98 24.07 -9.30
N LEU A 122 2.15 23.36 -10.07
CA LEU A 122 2.15 23.41 -11.54
C LEU A 122 1.69 24.74 -12.13
N ARG A 123 1.08 25.64 -11.35
CA ARG A 123 0.76 27.01 -11.79
C ARG A 123 2.00 27.88 -11.92
N LYS A 124 3.09 27.52 -11.23
CA LYS A 124 4.30 28.35 -11.10
C LYS A 124 5.52 27.72 -11.78
N THR A 125 5.61 26.39 -11.80
CA THR A 125 6.82 25.67 -12.18
C THR A 125 6.44 24.42 -12.96
N SER A 126 7.20 24.09 -14.01
CA SER A 126 6.92 22.89 -14.79
C SER A 126 7.15 21.62 -13.96
N LEU A 127 6.48 20.54 -14.31
CA LEU A 127 6.65 19.26 -13.62
C LEU A 127 8.12 18.79 -13.65
N ARG A 128 8.81 18.98 -14.78
CA ARG A 128 10.22 18.61 -14.93
C ARG A 128 11.11 19.37 -13.94
N GLU A 129 10.92 20.68 -13.82
CA GLU A 129 11.68 21.50 -12.87
C GLU A 129 11.39 21.10 -11.41
N ILE A 130 10.12 20.80 -11.08
CA ILE A 130 9.76 20.29 -9.76
C ILE A 130 10.45 18.95 -9.49
N TRP A 131 10.40 18.02 -10.45
CA TRP A 131 10.98 16.66 -10.34
C TRP A 131 12.47 16.67 -10.03
N TYR A 132 13.22 17.57 -10.66
CA TYR A 132 14.67 17.73 -10.45
C TYR A 132 15.03 18.81 -9.41
N SER A 133 14.05 19.40 -8.73
CA SER A 133 14.29 20.46 -7.75
C SER A 133 15.07 19.94 -6.53
N PRO A 134 15.90 20.77 -5.88
CA PRO A 134 16.57 20.41 -4.63
C PRO A 134 15.59 19.95 -3.55
N ARG A 135 14.43 20.61 -3.46
CA ARG A 135 13.36 20.27 -2.52
C ARG A 135 12.84 18.84 -2.71
N PHE A 136 12.62 18.40 -3.94
CA PHE A 136 12.14 17.04 -4.18
C PHE A 136 13.25 16.00 -3.91
N GLN A 137 14.51 16.33 -4.20
CA GLN A 137 15.63 15.43 -3.83
C GLN A 137 15.75 15.25 -2.31
N GLU A 138 15.64 16.33 -1.53
CA GLU A 138 15.63 16.27 -0.06
C GLU A 138 14.49 15.40 0.49
N ILE A 139 13.30 15.55 -0.10
CA ILE A 139 12.11 14.77 0.29
C ILE A 139 12.28 13.28 -0.05
N ARG A 140 12.90 12.94 -1.20
CA ARG A 140 13.21 11.55 -1.54
C ARG A 140 14.14 10.91 -0.52
N GLU A 141 15.17 11.63 -0.08
CA GLU A 141 16.08 11.12 0.95
C GLU A 141 15.36 10.93 2.30
N THR A 142 14.47 11.84 2.65
CA THR A 142 13.64 11.72 3.86
C THR A 142 12.73 10.48 3.81
N LEU A 143 12.11 10.23 2.66
CA LEU A 143 11.13 9.16 2.48
C LEU A 143 11.76 7.78 2.23
N ARG A 144 13.06 7.71 1.92
CA ARG A 144 13.81 6.45 1.74
C ARG A 144 13.64 5.48 2.92
N ASN A 145 13.51 6.04 4.13
CA ASN A 145 13.35 5.29 5.37
C ASN A 145 11.89 5.19 5.85
N CYS A 146 10.91 5.56 5.02
CA CYS A 146 9.51 5.42 5.39
C CYS A 146 9.10 3.94 5.46
N ARG A 147 8.56 3.51 6.61
CA ARG A 147 8.16 2.11 6.88
C ARG A 147 6.70 1.95 7.30
N ASN A 148 5.91 3.01 7.31
CA ASN A 148 4.62 3.00 8.02
C ASN A 148 3.41 2.87 7.10
N CYS A 149 3.58 2.82 5.77
CA CYS A 149 2.49 2.77 4.80
C CYS A 149 2.10 1.30 4.51
N ALA A 150 0.89 0.86 4.78
CA ALA A 150 0.42 -0.50 4.48
C ALA A 150 -0.18 -0.66 3.07
N LEU A 151 -0.29 0.44 2.32
CA LEU A 151 -0.92 0.46 1.00
C LEU A 151 -0.14 -0.43 0.03
N SER A 152 -0.82 -1.39 -0.59
CA SER A 152 -0.17 -2.39 -1.47
C SER A 152 0.45 -1.76 -2.74
N CYS A 153 -0.01 -0.58 -3.14
CA CYS A 153 0.40 0.13 -4.35
C CYS A 153 1.93 0.29 -4.52
N HIS A 154 2.68 0.41 -3.42
CA HIS A 154 4.13 0.69 -3.47
C HIS A 154 5.02 -0.49 -3.12
N PHE A 155 4.45 -1.58 -2.60
CA PHE A 155 5.23 -2.74 -2.12
C PHE A 155 5.21 -3.93 -3.07
N GLU A 156 4.18 -4.03 -3.89
CA GLU A 156 3.96 -5.15 -4.79
C GLU A 156 4.97 -5.17 -5.96
N ASN A 157 5.43 -6.38 -6.29
CA ASN A 157 6.54 -6.63 -7.22
C ASN A 157 6.36 -6.05 -8.63
N SER A 158 5.13 -5.70 -9.04
CA SER A 158 4.88 -5.02 -10.32
C SER A 158 5.62 -3.69 -10.44
N GLN A 159 5.99 -3.05 -9.32
CA GLN A 159 6.80 -1.84 -9.31
C GLN A 159 8.30 -2.09 -9.08
N ARG A 160 8.69 -3.24 -8.51
CA ARG A 160 10.12 -3.56 -8.25
C ARG A 160 10.87 -3.96 -9.51
N ASN A 161 10.23 -4.70 -10.42
CA ASN A 161 10.82 -5.09 -11.71
C ASN A 161 11.09 -3.91 -12.66
N LEU A 162 10.77 -2.67 -12.27
CA LEU A 162 11.10 -1.46 -13.04
C LEU A 162 12.48 -0.89 -12.68
N LEU A 163 13.15 -1.43 -11.66
CA LEU A 163 14.44 -0.97 -11.16
C LEU A 163 15.57 -2.00 -11.35
N ASP A 164 15.25 -3.19 -11.86
CA ASP A 164 16.19 -4.23 -12.32
C ASP A 164 16.27 -4.21 -13.86
#